data_AF-A0AAN2TTP7-F1
#
_entry.id   AF-A0AAN2TTP7-F1
#
_cell.length_a   1.000
_cell.length_b   1.000
_cell.length_c   1.000
_cell.angle_alpha   90.00
_cell.angle_beta   90.00
_cell.angle_gamma   90.00
#
_symmetry.space_group_name_H-M   'P 1'
#
loop_
_entity.id
_entity.type
_entity.pdbx_description
1 polymer ?
#
loop_
_entity_poly.entity_id
_entity_poly.type
_entity_poly.pdbx_seq_one_letter_code
_entity_poly.pdbx_strand_id
1 'polypeptide(L)' 'MTRHIWHTYVEEADHLRHHQDVKPIYAKRKETIERVFADAKEKHGMRWTSLRGLNKLSMQAMLTLAAINLKKMANKMA' A
#
# COMPACT_ATOMS: atom_id res chain seq x y z
N MET A 1 -23.48 15.33 11.15
CA MET A 1 -22.53 14.33 10.61
C MET A 1 -21.15 14.95 10.57
N THR A 2 -20.11 14.28 11.05
CA THR A 2 -18.74 14.83 11.13
C THR A 2 -17.91 14.31 9.96
N ARG A 3 -17.41 15.19 9.10
CA ARG A 3 -16.54 14.82 7.96
C ARG A 3 -15.10 14.68 8.44
N HIS A 4 -14.42 13.61 8.05
CA HIS A 4 -13.02 13.39 8.37
C HIS A 4 -12.12 14.39 7.62
N ILE A 5 -11.04 14.86 8.26
CA ILE A 5 -10.12 15.87 7.67
C ILE A 5 -9.55 15.45 6.31
N TRP A 6 -9.38 14.16 6.07
CA TRP A 6 -8.82 13.64 4.81
C TRP A 6 -9.86 13.38 3.72
N HIS A 7 -11.14 13.57 4.00
CA HIS A 7 -12.22 13.14 3.09
C HIS A 7 -12.14 13.82 1.71
N THR A 8 -11.83 15.11 1.68
CA THR A 8 -11.67 15.86 0.42
C THR A 8 -10.56 15.29 -0.46
N TYR A 9 -9.45 14.84 0.13
CA TYR A 9 -8.35 14.24 -0.61
C TYR A 9 -8.70 12.85 -1.16
N VAL A 10 -9.51 12.08 -0.43
CA VAL A 10 -9.99 10.78 -0.89
C VAL A 10 -10.92 10.95 -2.09
N GLU A 11 -11.82 11.94 -2.04
CA GLU A 11 -12.71 12.29 -3.15
C GLU A 11 -11.92 12.74 -4.38
N GLU A 12 -10.92 13.60 -4.20
CA GLU A 12 -10.03 14.05 -5.27
C GLU A 12 -9.29 12.87 -5.91
N ALA A 13 -8.73 11.96 -5.10
CA ALA A 13 -8.02 10.79 -5.60
C ALA A 13 -8.95 9.84 -6.39
N ASP A 14 -10.20 9.69 -5.95
CA ASP A 14 -11.19 8.87 -6.66
C ASP A 14 -11.65 9.54 -7.95
N HIS A 15 -11.78 10.87 -8.00
CA HIS A 15 -12.02 11.57 -9.26
C HIS A 15 -10.84 11.39 -10.23
N LEU A 16 -9.61 11.62 -9.76
CA LEU A 16 -8.40 11.55 -10.58
C LEU A 16 -8.18 10.18 -11.21
N ARG A 17 -8.52 9.08 -10.53
CA ARG A 17 -8.30 7.72 -11.09
C ARG A 17 -9.05 7.46 -12.41
N HIS A 18 -10.10 8.24 -12.68
CA HIS A 18 -10.92 8.15 -13.89
C HIS A 18 -10.45 9.10 -15.00
N HIS A 19 -9.58 10.07 -14.68
CA HIS A 19 -8.98 10.98 -15.65
C HIS A 19 -8.16 10.22 -16.70
N GLN A 20 -8.19 10.68 -17.96
CA GLN A 20 -7.60 9.95 -19.09
C GLN A 20 -6.11 9.66 -18.89
N ASP A 21 -5.35 10.61 -18.35
CA ASP A 21 -3.91 10.45 -18.12
C ASP A 21 -3.58 9.52 -16.94
N VAL A 22 -4.42 9.51 -15.91
CA VAL A 22 -4.17 8.77 -14.66
C VAL A 22 -4.70 7.34 -14.75
N LYS A 23 -5.80 7.12 -15.47
CA LYS A 23 -6.41 5.79 -15.67
C LYS A 23 -5.40 4.70 -16.09
N PRO A 24 -4.50 4.90 -17.07
CA PRO A 24 -3.49 3.90 -17.42
C PRO A 24 -2.44 3.69 -16.32
N ILE A 25 -2.09 4.73 -15.56
CA ILE A 25 -1.16 4.63 -14.42
C ILE A 25 -1.82 3.84 -13.29
N TYR A 26 -3.09 4.15 -12.99
CA TYR A 26 -3.87 3.47 -11.96
C TYR A 26 -4.08 1.98 -12.27
N ALA A 27 -4.23 1.61 -13.56
CA ALA A 27 -4.34 0.21 -13.96
C ALA A 27 -3.14 -0.65 -13.53
N LYS A 28 -1.92 -0.07 -13.53
CA LYS A 28 -0.68 -0.75 -13.11
C LYS A 28 -0.64 -1.09 -11.62
N ARG A 29 -1.58 -0.57 -10.81
CA ARG A 29 -1.72 -0.89 -9.37
C ARG A 29 -1.87 -2.39 -9.13
N LYS A 30 -2.61 -3.10 -10.00
CA LYS A 30 -2.84 -4.54 -9.89
C LYS A 30 -1.54 -5.36 -10.01
N GLU A 31 -0.65 -4.91 -10.88
CA GLU A 31 0.61 -5.60 -11.19
C GLU A 31 1.71 -5.30 -10.19
N THR A 32 1.65 -4.13 -9.55
CA THR A 32 2.71 -3.62 -8.68
C THR A 32 2.29 -3.64 -7.21
N ILE A 33 1.34 -2.78 -6.84
CA ILE A 33 0.91 -2.56 -5.46
C ILE A 33 0.17 -3.78 -4.91
N GLU A 34 -0.84 -4.28 -5.62
CA GLU A 34 -1.65 -5.41 -5.15
C GLU A 34 -0.83 -6.70 -5.07
N ARG A 35 0.12 -6.90 -5.99
CA ARG A 35 1.07 -8.02 -5.94
C ARG A 35 1.97 -7.95 -4.72
N VAL A 36 2.49 -6.77 -4.36
CA VAL A 36 3.27 -6.59 -3.12
C VAL A 36 2.43 -6.88 -1.88
N PHE A 37 1.17 -6.45 -1.85
CA PHE A 37 0.28 -6.76 -0.73
C PHE A 37 -0.04 -8.26 -0.62
N ALA A 38 -0.21 -8.95 -1.75
CA ALA A 38 -0.38 -10.40 -1.76
C ALA A 38 0.87 -11.11 -1.22
N ASP A 39 2.05 -10.73 -1.68
CA ASP A 39 3.32 -11.25 -1.17
C ASP A 39 3.49 -10.97 0.33
N ALA A 40 3.12 -9.78 0.81
CA ALA A 40 3.17 -9.46 2.23
C ALA A 40 2.26 -10.37 3.08
N LYS A 41 1.08 -10.73 2.57
CA LYS A 41 0.18 -11.67 3.25
C LYS A 41 0.73 -13.08 3.30
N GLU A 42 1.20 -13.60 2.17
CA GLU A 42 1.62 -15.00 2.03
C GLU A 42 3.03 -15.26 2.57
N LYS A 43 3.99 -14.38 2.26
CA LYS A 43 5.42 -14.59 2.58
C LYS A 43 5.87 -13.91 3.86
N HIS A 44 5.14 -12.91 4.35
CA HIS A 44 5.55 -12.10 5.50
C HIS A 44 4.54 -12.11 6.65
N GLY A 45 3.64 -13.10 6.66
CA GLY A 45 2.78 -13.38 7.81
C GLY A 45 1.67 -12.35 8.04
N MET A 46 1.38 -11.45 7.09
CA MET A 46 0.30 -10.47 7.24
C MET A 46 -1.11 -11.05 7.00
N ARG A 47 -1.24 -12.37 6.79
CA ARG A 47 -2.54 -13.03 6.72
C ARG A 47 -3.25 -13.05 8.08
N TRP A 48 -2.48 -13.07 9.16
CA TRP A 48 -2.99 -13.05 10.53
C TRP A 48 -2.24 -12.02 11.38
N THR A 49 -2.92 -11.47 12.37
CA THR A 49 -2.31 -10.55 13.34
C THR A 49 -1.68 -11.36 14.47
N SER A 50 -0.35 -11.43 14.52
CA SER A 50 0.39 -12.14 15.59
C SER A 50 0.67 -11.27 16.81
N LEU A 51 0.54 -9.94 16.70
CA LEU A 51 0.77 -8.97 17.76
C LEU A 51 -0.54 -8.36 18.25
N ARG A 52 -0.61 -8.05 19.56
CA ARG A 52 -1.77 -7.38 20.17
C ARG A 52 -1.60 -5.86 20.15
N GLY A 53 -2.62 -5.17 19.65
CA GLY A 53 -2.71 -3.70 19.62
C GLY A 53 -2.27 -3.07 18.30
N LEU A 54 -2.96 -1.99 17.92
CA LEU A 54 -2.75 -1.31 16.63
C LEU A 54 -1.31 -0.84 16.43
N ASN A 55 -0.70 -0.20 17.44
CA ASN A 55 0.66 0.33 17.33
C ASN A 55 1.69 -0.74 16.95
N LYS A 56 1.59 -1.95 17.54
CA LYS A 56 2.52 -3.04 17.26
C LYS A 56 2.32 -3.62 15.85
N LEU A 57 1.06 -3.78 15.44
CA LEU A 57 0.72 -4.23 14.08
C LEU A 57 1.13 -3.22 13.02
N SER A 58 0.92 -1.92 13.27
CA SER A 58 1.36 -0.84 12.38
C SER A 58 2.88 -0.84 12.22
N MET A 59 3.62 -0.99 13.31
CA MET A 59 5.09 -1.09 13.27
C MET A 59 5.55 -2.31 12.47
N GLN A 60 4.96 -3.49 12.69
CA GLN A 60 5.26 -4.69 11.90
C GLN A 60 5.00 -4.45 10.41
N ALA A 61 3.84 -3.89 10.06
CA ALA A 61 3.48 -3.60 8.68
C ALA A 61 4.46 -2.63 8.01
N MET A 62 4.81 -1.53 8.70
CA MET A 62 5.75 -0.53 8.20
C MET A 62 7.14 -1.13 7.97
N LEU A 63 7.67 -1.89 8.93
CA LEU A 63 8.99 -2.52 8.81
C LEU A 63 9.06 -3.50 7.64
N THR A 64 8.04 -4.35 7.47
CA THR A 64 8.01 -5.29 6.35
C THR A 64 7.94 -4.58 5.00
N LEU A 65 7.06 -3.58 4.85
CA LEU A 65 6.94 -2.84 3.58
C LEU A 65 8.19 -2.00 3.28
N ALA A 66 8.82 -1.43 4.31
CA ALA A 66 10.11 -0.72 4.18
C ALA A 66 11.20 -1.66 3.66
N ALA A 67 11.32 -2.88 4.21
CA ALA A 67 12.28 -3.88 3.74
C ALA A 67 12.02 -4.31 2.29
N ILE A 68 10.75 -4.50 1.89
CA ILE A 68 10.37 -4.81 0.51
C ILE A 68 10.79 -3.67 -0.44
N ASN A 69 10.58 -2.42 -0.04
CA ASN A 69 10.98 -1.26 -0.81
C ASN A 69 12.51 -1.15 -0.92
N LEU A 70 13.25 -1.38 0.16
CA LEU A 70 14.72 -1.42 0.16
C LEU A 70 15.25 -2.47 -0.81
N LYS A 71 14.72 -3.71 -0.76
CA LYS A 71 15.06 -4.78 -1.70
C LYS A 71 14.81 -4.36 -3.15
N LYS A 72 13.68 -3.71 -3.42
CA LYS A 72 13.34 -3.21 -4.76
C LYS A 72 14.31 -2.14 -5.24
N MET A 73 14.78 -1.25 -4.36
CA MET A 73 15.78 -0.24 -4.72
C MET A 73 17.13 -0.87 -5.01
N ALA A 74 17.61 -1.78 -4.15
CA ALA A 74 18.86 -2.50 -4.37
C ALA A 74 18.86 -3.27 -5.71
N ASN A 75 17.77 -3.95 -6.03
CA ASN A 75 17.64 -4.70 -7.28
C ASN A 75 17.45 -3.81 -8.53
N LYS A 76 17.09 -2.54 -8.37
CA LYS A 76 16.96 -1.57 -9.48
C LYS A 76 18.25 -0.77 -9.71
N MET A 77 19.16 -0.77 -8.75
CA MET A 77 20.47 -0.11 -8.81
C MET A 77 21.61 -1.04 -9.24
N ALA A 78 21.31 -2.34 -9.40
CA ALA A 78 22.17 -3.35 -10.02
C ALA A 78 21.69 -3.63 -11.46
#